data_AF-A0A1G3ZKN4-F1
#
_entry.id   AF-A0A1G3ZKN4-F1
#
_cell.length_a   1.000
_cell.length_b   1.000
_cell.length_c   1.000
_cell.angle_alpha   90.00
_cell.angle_beta   90.00
_cell.angle_gamma   90.00
#
_symmetry.space_group_name_H-M   'P 1'
#
loop_
_entity.id
_entity.type
_entity.pdbx_description
1 polymer ?
#
loop_
_entity_poly.entity_id
_entity_poly.type
_entity_poly.pdbx_seq_one_letter_code
_entity_poly.pdbx_strand_id
1 'polypeptide(L)'
;MNPSQTHNAATAPAPKPRPRNWLMMKFRQWHIWLGVAVSLFVVLVCGSGIYLNHQNLFATEAAPIKARTRPNAAPLLTTKTVLDSHPVSFQQVLGRAAERWGDVAIENMQLKNEDEMMVYKVKAGDGREIIVNARTGAFIEKTGPNKLGRIIKELHTGKIVGGAGKLLVDFTSLTIVGLTVTGVYLWAAPKWRKRKAGQRQPPPGQEE
;
A
#
# COMPACT_ATOMS: atom_id res chain seq x y z
N MET A 1 78.48 -49.00 -24.28
CA MET A 1 77.85 -48.29 -23.14
C MET A 1 77.30 -46.96 -23.62
N ASN A 2 75.98 -46.73 -23.51
CA ASN A 2 75.36 -45.42 -23.70
C ASN A 2 74.22 -45.32 -22.66
N PRO A 3 74.18 -44.31 -21.78
CA PRO A 3 73.20 -44.27 -20.71
C PRO A 3 71.85 -43.73 -21.19
N SER A 4 70.82 -44.31 -20.58
CA SER A 4 69.38 -44.08 -20.73
C SER A 4 68.99 -42.61 -20.60
N GLN A 5 68.28 -42.10 -21.62
CA GLN A 5 67.48 -40.87 -21.51
C GLN A 5 66.35 -41.11 -20.51
N THR A 6 66.38 -40.41 -19.38
CA THR A 6 65.26 -40.32 -18.45
C THR A 6 64.37 -39.17 -18.90
N HIS A 7 63.16 -39.50 -19.38
CA HIS A 7 62.12 -38.54 -19.66
C HIS A 7 61.70 -37.85 -18.34
N ASN A 8 62.01 -36.57 -18.20
CA ASN A 8 61.45 -35.73 -17.14
C ASN A 8 59.95 -35.58 -17.36
N ALA A 9 59.17 -36.27 -16.54
CA ALA A 9 57.72 -36.09 -16.46
C ALA A 9 57.42 -34.69 -15.91
N ALA A 10 57.05 -33.77 -16.81
CA ALA A 10 56.56 -32.44 -16.44
C ALA A 10 55.34 -32.59 -15.51
N THR A 11 55.55 -32.33 -14.23
CA THR A 11 54.50 -32.36 -13.21
C THR A 11 53.50 -31.26 -13.52
N ALA A 12 52.24 -31.63 -13.76
CA ALA A 12 51.17 -30.69 -14.07
C ALA A 12 51.02 -29.63 -12.96
N PRO A 13 50.79 -28.34 -13.29
CA PRO A 13 50.65 -27.30 -12.28
C PRO A 13 49.41 -27.53 -11.42
N ALA A 14 49.60 -27.52 -10.10
CA ALA A 14 48.53 -27.72 -9.13
C ALA A 14 47.38 -26.69 -9.30
N PRO A 15 46.11 -27.11 -9.15
CA PRO A 15 44.96 -26.22 -9.32
C PRO A 15 44.94 -25.12 -8.25
N LYS A 16 44.88 -23.84 -8.67
CA LYS A 16 44.80 -22.69 -7.76
C LYS A 16 43.59 -22.82 -6.81
N PRO A 17 43.77 -22.62 -5.48
CA PRO A 17 42.67 -22.74 -4.52
C PRO A 17 41.61 -21.67 -4.77
N ARG A 18 40.33 -22.08 -4.81
CA ARG A 18 39.21 -21.15 -4.97
C ARG A 18 39.09 -20.29 -3.71
N PRO A 19 38.95 -18.95 -3.82
CA PRO A 19 38.87 -18.09 -2.64
C PRO A 19 37.57 -18.34 -1.87
N ARG A 20 37.69 -18.48 -0.54
CA ARG A 20 36.63 -18.79 0.44
C ARG A 20 35.41 -17.85 0.39
N ASN A 21 35.53 -16.70 -0.28
CA ASN A 21 34.53 -15.62 -0.26
C ASN A 21 33.59 -15.62 -1.48
N TRP A 22 33.63 -16.65 -2.34
CA TRP A 22 32.81 -16.72 -3.55
C TRP A 22 31.29 -16.66 -3.28
N LEU A 23 30.84 -17.31 -2.20
CA LEU A 23 29.44 -17.31 -1.80
C LEU A 23 28.97 -15.90 -1.41
N MET A 24 29.79 -15.15 -0.68
CA MET A 24 29.51 -13.75 -0.31
C MET A 24 29.47 -12.82 -1.53
N MET A 25 30.33 -13.06 -2.53
CA MET A 25 30.30 -12.29 -3.78
C MET A 25 29.03 -12.54 -4.58
N LYS A 26 28.57 -13.81 -4.67
CA LYS A 26 27.29 -14.14 -5.33
C LYS A 26 26.10 -13.56 -4.60
N PHE A 27 26.09 -13.62 -3.27
CA PHE A 27 25.05 -13.02 -2.44
C PHE A 27 24.95 -11.50 -2.68
N ARG A 28 26.09 -10.80 -2.71
CA ARG A 28 26.15 -9.36 -3.02
C ARG A 28 25.61 -9.07 -4.43
N GLN A 29 25.98 -9.89 -5.42
CA GLN A 29 25.50 -9.74 -6.79
C GLN A 29 23.97 -9.91 -6.87
N TRP A 30 23.43 -10.92 -6.18
CA TRP A 30 21.99 -11.18 -6.08
C TRP A 30 21.25 -10.03 -5.41
N HIS A 31 21.74 -9.58 -4.26
CA HIS A 31 21.14 -8.49 -3.49
C HIS A 31 21.08 -7.19 -4.30
N ILE A 32 22.14 -6.87 -5.06
CA ILE A 32 22.14 -5.67 -5.89
C ILE A 32 21.17 -5.78 -7.07
N TRP A 33 21.14 -6.92 -7.77
CA TRP A 33 20.21 -7.10 -8.90
C TRP A 33 18.74 -7.15 -8.46
N LEU A 34 18.45 -7.85 -7.36
CA LEU A 34 17.12 -7.87 -6.77
C LEU A 34 16.74 -6.47 -6.27
N GLY A 35 17.65 -5.77 -5.60
CA GLY A 35 17.44 -4.39 -5.13
C GLY A 35 17.13 -3.42 -6.27
N VAL A 36 17.86 -3.50 -7.39
CA VAL A 36 17.57 -2.68 -8.59
C VAL A 36 16.20 -3.03 -9.17
N ALA A 37 15.84 -4.31 -9.27
CA ALA A 37 14.52 -4.71 -9.79
C ALA A 37 13.36 -4.21 -8.90
N VAL A 38 13.52 -4.31 -7.58
CA VAL A 38 12.50 -3.92 -6.60
C VAL A 38 12.45 -2.39 -6.38
N SER A 39 13.54 -1.67 -6.67
CA SER A 39 13.67 -0.22 -6.44
C SER A 39 12.54 0.61 -7.04
N LEU A 40 12.16 0.34 -8.29
CA LEU A 40 11.08 1.06 -8.97
C LEU A 40 9.75 0.88 -8.22
N PHE A 41 9.45 -0.34 -7.82
CA PHE A 41 8.21 -0.65 -7.11
C PHE A 41 8.18 0.02 -5.73
N VAL A 42 9.31 0.03 -5.01
CA VAL A 42 9.44 0.70 -3.72
C VAL A 42 9.21 2.20 -3.82
N VAL A 43 9.77 2.86 -4.84
CA VAL A 43 9.55 4.29 -5.08
C VAL A 43 8.07 4.57 -5.38
N LEU A 44 7.41 3.74 -6.18
CA LEU A 44 5.98 3.88 -6.47
C LEU A 44 5.11 3.70 -5.22
N VAL A 45 5.42 2.71 -4.38
CA VAL A 45 4.70 2.46 -3.13
C VAL A 45 4.91 3.59 -2.12
N CYS A 46 6.13 4.12 -2.01
CA CYS A 46 6.39 5.27 -1.14
C CYS A 46 5.70 6.53 -1.66
N GLY A 47 5.72 6.76 -2.97
CA GLY A 47 5.03 7.89 -3.60
C GLY A 47 3.51 7.82 -3.41
N SER A 48 2.90 6.64 -3.59
CA SER A 48 1.47 6.44 -3.34
C SER A 48 1.11 6.60 -1.87
N GLY A 49 1.96 6.13 -0.95
CA GLY A 49 1.82 6.33 0.48
C GLY A 49 1.78 7.82 0.86
N ILE A 50 2.78 8.59 0.43
CA ILE A 50 2.86 10.04 0.68
C ILE A 50 1.65 10.77 0.07
N TYR A 51 1.25 10.40 -1.15
CA TYR A 51 0.09 10.99 -1.83
C TYR A 51 -1.22 10.73 -1.07
N LEU A 52 -1.48 9.49 -0.67
CA LEU A 52 -2.67 9.12 0.11
C LEU A 52 -2.66 9.77 1.49
N ASN A 53 -1.48 9.95 2.06
CA ASN A 53 -1.32 10.64 3.32
C ASN A 53 -1.72 12.12 3.17
N HIS A 54 -1.24 12.79 2.12
CA HIS A 54 -1.44 14.23 1.88
C HIS A 54 -2.52 14.55 0.84
N GLN A 55 -3.60 13.78 0.78
CA GLN A 55 -4.74 14.07 -0.11
C GLN A 55 -5.26 15.51 0.02
N ASN A 56 -5.21 16.12 1.20
CA ASN A 56 -5.65 17.50 1.42
C ASN A 56 -4.68 18.57 0.89
N LEU A 57 -3.38 18.26 0.74
CA LEU A 57 -2.41 19.18 0.12
C LEU A 57 -2.49 19.14 -1.41
N PHE A 58 -2.91 18.00 -1.97
CA PHE A 58 -3.08 17.81 -3.41
C PHE A 58 -4.53 18.01 -3.89
N ALA A 59 -5.49 18.08 -2.97
CA ALA A 59 -6.85 18.55 -3.23
C ALA A 59 -6.85 20.08 -3.38
N THR A 60 -6.22 20.57 -4.44
CA THR A 60 -6.12 22.00 -4.77
C THR A 60 -7.45 22.63 -5.18
N GLU A 61 -8.51 21.84 -5.32
CA GLU A 61 -9.85 22.40 -5.45
C GLU A 61 -10.68 21.92 -4.27
N ALA A 62 -11.13 22.90 -3.48
CA ALA A 62 -12.23 22.73 -2.57
C ALA A 62 -13.27 21.89 -3.30
N ALA A 63 -13.43 20.63 -2.88
CA ALA A 63 -14.51 19.79 -3.33
C ALA A 63 -15.75 20.70 -3.37
N PRO A 64 -16.43 20.84 -4.52
CA PRO A 64 -17.51 21.80 -4.64
C PRO A 64 -18.38 21.53 -3.43
N ILE A 65 -18.53 22.54 -2.56
CA ILE A 65 -19.48 22.47 -1.47
C ILE A 65 -20.70 21.91 -2.17
N LYS A 66 -21.11 20.68 -1.81
CA LYS A 66 -22.41 20.19 -2.23
C LYS A 66 -23.36 21.13 -1.52
N ALA A 67 -23.57 22.29 -2.15
CA ALA A 67 -24.59 23.25 -1.82
C ALA A 67 -25.81 22.37 -1.89
N ARG A 68 -26.28 21.96 -0.72
CA ARG A 68 -27.51 21.23 -0.58
C ARG A 68 -28.53 22.27 -0.95
N THR A 69 -28.77 22.43 -2.25
CA THR A 69 -29.78 23.29 -2.81
C THR A 69 -31.05 22.80 -2.16
N ARG A 70 -31.48 23.50 -1.11
CA ARG A 70 -32.83 23.34 -0.58
C ARG A 70 -33.68 24.00 -1.65
N PRO A 71 -34.45 23.26 -2.46
CA PRO A 71 -35.45 23.91 -3.27
C PRO A 71 -36.38 24.58 -2.26
N ASN A 72 -36.49 25.90 -2.35
CA ASN A 72 -37.43 26.66 -1.56
C ASN A 72 -38.84 26.09 -1.76
N ALA A 73 -39.66 26.28 -0.72
CA ALA A 73 -41.08 26.01 -0.63
C ALA A 73 -41.50 24.56 -0.33
N ALA A 74 -41.66 24.27 0.97
CA ALA A 74 -42.88 23.56 1.37
C ALA A 74 -44.08 24.42 0.94
N PRO A 75 -45.19 23.86 0.44
CA PRO A 75 -45.77 22.60 0.91
C PRO A 75 -46.13 21.63 -0.21
N LEU A 76 -45.86 20.35 0.04
CA LEU A 76 -46.80 19.23 -0.04
C LEU A 76 -45.94 17.98 0.15
N LEU A 77 -45.78 17.59 1.41
CA LEU A 77 -45.30 16.26 1.76
C LEU A 77 -46.36 15.25 1.30
N THR A 78 -46.40 14.96 0.01
CA THR A 78 -47.07 13.77 -0.54
C THR A 78 -46.12 12.58 -0.41
N THR A 79 -45.75 12.28 0.83
CA THR A 79 -45.06 11.04 1.21
C THR A 79 -46.08 9.89 1.23
N LYS A 80 -46.73 9.64 0.10
CA LYS A 80 -47.53 8.41 -0.11
C LYS A 80 -46.86 7.45 -1.08
N THR A 81 -45.83 7.87 -1.83
CA THR A 81 -45.34 7.08 -2.98
C THR A 81 -44.04 6.30 -2.73
N VAL A 82 -43.41 6.38 -1.55
CA VAL A 82 -42.15 5.63 -1.28
C VAL A 82 -42.07 5.05 0.15
N LEU A 83 -43.21 4.81 0.80
CA LEU A 83 -43.27 3.95 1.99
C LEU A 83 -43.82 2.55 1.64
N ASP A 84 -44.60 2.42 0.57
CA ASP A 84 -45.29 1.18 0.21
C ASP A 84 -44.47 0.24 -0.70
N SER A 85 -43.33 0.70 -1.25
CA SER A 85 -42.49 -0.12 -2.14
C SER A 85 -41.22 -0.66 -1.49
N HIS A 86 -41.01 -0.39 -0.20
CA HIS A 86 -39.96 -1.05 0.57
C HIS A 86 -40.57 -2.23 1.35
N PRO A 87 -40.15 -3.48 1.08
CA PRO A 87 -40.72 -4.67 1.72
C PRO A 87 -40.46 -4.74 3.23
N VAL A 88 -39.58 -3.88 3.77
CA VAL A 88 -39.30 -3.79 5.20
C VAL A 88 -39.47 -2.34 5.65
N SER A 89 -40.46 -2.11 6.52
CA SER A 89 -40.75 -0.77 7.04
C SER A 89 -39.70 -0.34 8.08
N PHE A 90 -39.53 0.97 8.24
CA PHE A 90 -38.64 1.55 9.25
C PHE A 90 -38.96 1.03 10.67
N GLN A 91 -40.25 0.83 10.98
CA GLN A 91 -40.68 0.23 12.24
C GLN A 91 -40.22 -1.22 12.41
N GLN A 92 -40.20 -2.02 11.34
CA GLN A 92 -39.71 -3.41 11.42
C GLN A 92 -38.20 -3.46 11.66
N VAL A 93 -37.43 -2.54 11.08
CA VAL A 93 -35.99 -2.41 11.35
C VAL A 93 -35.74 -1.98 12.79
N LEU A 94 -36.52 -1.01 13.30
CA LEU A 94 -36.45 -0.58 14.69
C LEU A 94 -36.86 -1.70 15.66
N GLY A 95 -37.92 -2.44 15.38
CA GLY A 95 -38.36 -3.57 16.20
C GLY A 95 -37.29 -4.66 16.27
N ARG A 96 -36.67 -4.98 15.14
CA ARG A 96 -35.55 -5.95 15.07
C ARG A 96 -34.29 -5.44 15.77
N ALA A 97 -34.01 -4.14 15.71
CA ALA A 97 -32.90 -3.52 16.44
C ALA A 97 -33.16 -3.54 17.95
N ALA A 98 -34.37 -3.21 18.39
CA ALA A 98 -34.80 -3.23 19.79
C ALA A 98 -34.79 -4.66 20.37
N GLU A 99 -35.19 -5.67 19.58
CA GLU A 99 -35.10 -7.08 19.97
C GLU A 99 -33.64 -7.52 20.21
N ARG A 100 -32.70 -7.02 19.40
CA ARG A 100 -31.28 -7.39 19.50
C ARG A 100 -30.51 -6.61 20.57
N TRP A 101 -30.87 -5.36 20.81
CA TRP A 101 -30.12 -4.43 21.64
C TRP A 101 -30.79 -4.06 22.97
N GLY A 102 -32.06 -4.39 23.16
CA GLY A 102 -32.86 -3.95 24.30
C GLY A 102 -33.30 -2.49 24.17
N ASP A 103 -33.63 -1.86 25.30
CA ASP A 103 -34.10 -0.47 25.38
C ASP A 103 -32.92 0.53 25.28
N VAL A 104 -32.31 0.60 24.09
CA VAL A 104 -31.17 1.49 23.84
C VAL A 104 -31.56 2.58 22.86
N ALA A 105 -31.29 3.83 23.26
CA ALA A 105 -31.53 5.00 22.43
C ALA A 105 -30.72 4.89 21.12
N ILE A 106 -31.43 4.95 20.00
CA ILE A 106 -30.80 4.95 18.68
C ILE A 106 -30.37 6.38 18.37
N GLU A 107 -29.06 6.59 18.27
CA GLU A 107 -28.49 7.90 17.99
C GLU A 107 -28.65 8.32 16.53
N ASN A 108 -28.56 7.37 15.61
CA ASN A 108 -28.57 7.68 14.19
C ASN A 108 -29.02 6.49 13.36
N MET A 109 -29.96 6.71 12.45
CA MET A 109 -30.31 5.72 11.42
C MET A 109 -30.18 6.35 10.04
N GLN A 110 -29.40 5.71 9.17
CA GLN A 110 -29.17 6.19 7.80
C GLN A 110 -29.44 5.06 6.82
N LEU A 111 -30.19 5.38 5.78
CA LEU A 111 -30.33 4.53 4.61
C LEU A 111 -29.14 4.83 3.68
N LYS A 112 -28.25 3.86 3.50
CA LYS A 112 -27.11 3.96 2.60
C LYS A 112 -27.31 2.99 1.44
N ASN A 113 -26.99 3.44 0.23
CA ASN A 113 -26.85 2.54 -0.91
C ASN A 113 -25.40 2.04 -0.91
N GLU A 114 -25.20 0.75 -0.68
CA GLU A 114 -23.89 0.11 -0.62
C GLU A 114 -23.92 -1.13 -1.50
N ASP A 115 -23.08 -1.16 -2.53
CA ASP A 115 -22.97 -2.27 -3.50
C ASP A 115 -24.30 -2.68 -4.15
N GLU A 116 -25.07 -1.68 -4.65
CA GLU A 116 -26.41 -1.84 -5.25
C GLU A 116 -27.49 -2.40 -4.30
N MET A 117 -27.16 -2.53 -3.00
CA MET A 117 -28.08 -2.92 -1.96
C MET A 117 -28.42 -1.71 -1.07
N MET A 118 -29.71 -1.45 -0.94
CA MET A 118 -30.21 -0.49 0.03
C MET A 118 -30.07 -1.12 1.43
N VAL A 119 -29.31 -0.48 2.32
CA VAL A 119 -29.08 -0.96 3.69
C VAL A 119 -29.39 0.11 4.71
N TYR A 120 -30.16 -0.26 5.75
CA TYR A 120 -30.37 0.56 6.93
C TYR A 120 -29.20 0.36 7.89
N LYS A 121 -28.40 1.41 8.06
CA LYS A 121 -27.36 1.45 9.09
C LYS A 121 -27.93 2.12 10.33
N VAL A 122 -28.09 1.34 11.39
CA VAL A 122 -28.58 1.80 12.70
C VAL A 122 -27.39 1.91 13.63
N LYS A 123 -27.24 3.04 14.33
CA LYS A 123 -26.26 3.26 15.39
C LYS A 123 -26.97 3.45 16.72
N ALA A 124 -26.66 2.61 17.68
CA ALA A 124 -27.08 2.77 19.07
C ALA A 124 -26.15 3.74 19.81
N GLY A 125 -26.65 4.39 20.87
CA GLY A 125 -25.88 5.36 21.65
C GLY A 125 -24.71 4.79 22.48
N ASP A 126 -24.61 3.47 22.55
CA ASP A 126 -23.45 2.77 23.11
C ASP A 126 -22.35 2.49 22.06
N GLY A 127 -22.52 2.98 20.82
CA GLY A 127 -21.59 2.80 19.73
C GLY A 127 -21.76 1.48 18.95
N ARG A 128 -22.76 0.65 19.26
CA ARG A 128 -23.09 -0.55 18.45
C ARG A 128 -23.73 -0.13 17.13
N GLU A 129 -23.28 -0.75 16.03
CA GLU A 129 -23.84 -0.53 14.70
C GLU A 129 -24.43 -1.84 14.17
N ILE A 130 -25.67 -1.81 13.66
CA ILE A 130 -26.29 -2.90 12.93
C ILE A 130 -26.57 -2.42 11.51
N ILE A 131 -26.34 -3.30 10.55
CA ILE A 131 -26.70 -3.08 9.16
C ILE A 131 -27.80 -4.06 8.81
N VAL A 132 -28.94 -3.56 8.34
CA VAL A 132 -30.10 -4.35 7.93
C VAL A 132 -30.34 -4.14 6.46
N ASN A 133 -30.48 -5.21 5.68
CA ASN A 133 -30.85 -5.11 4.28
C ASN A 133 -32.27 -4.52 4.14
N ALA A 134 -32.46 -3.46 3.36
CA ALA A 134 -33.77 -2.82 3.21
C ALA A 134 -34.77 -3.64 2.37
N ARG A 135 -34.30 -4.67 1.65
CA ARG A 135 -35.14 -5.56 0.82
C ARG A 135 -35.55 -6.84 1.56
N THR A 136 -34.63 -7.47 2.30
CA THR A 136 -34.91 -8.74 3.00
C THR A 136 -35.11 -8.55 4.50
N GLY A 137 -34.64 -7.43 5.05
CA GLY A 137 -34.63 -7.16 6.47
C GLY A 137 -33.68 -8.07 7.25
N ALA A 138 -32.86 -8.84 6.53
CA ALA A 138 -31.83 -9.67 7.11
C ALA A 138 -30.73 -8.78 7.67
N PHE A 139 -30.20 -9.17 8.83
CA PHE A 139 -29.01 -8.55 9.39
C PHE A 139 -27.84 -8.89 8.48
N ILE A 140 -27.23 -7.86 7.91
CA ILE A 140 -25.94 -7.98 7.26
C ILE A 140 -24.93 -7.73 8.36
N GLU A 141 -24.37 -8.81 8.90
CA GLU A 141 -23.14 -8.70 9.67
C GLU A 141 -22.05 -8.28 8.68
N LYS A 142 -21.85 -6.97 8.55
CA LYS A 142 -20.75 -6.47 7.76
C LYS A 142 -19.50 -6.83 8.53
N THR A 143 -18.79 -7.84 8.05
CA THR A 143 -17.39 -8.09 8.41
C THR A 143 -16.57 -6.90 7.92
N GLY A 144 -16.72 -5.78 8.62
CA GLY A 144 -15.80 -4.67 8.51
C GLY A 144 -14.41 -5.17 8.88
N PRO A 145 -13.35 -4.40 8.56
CA PRO A 145 -12.02 -4.75 9.04
C PRO A 145 -12.13 -4.96 10.56
N ASN A 146 -11.80 -6.16 11.00
CA ASN A 146 -11.71 -6.54 12.40
C ASN A 146 -10.90 -5.47 13.17
N LYS A 147 -11.05 -5.40 14.50
CA LYS A 147 -10.35 -4.42 15.34
C LYS A 147 -8.86 -4.29 14.97
N LEU A 148 -8.22 -5.42 14.65
CA LEU A 148 -6.86 -5.50 14.10
C LEU A 148 -6.70 -4.82 12.74
N GLY A 149 -7.52 -5.15 11.72
CA GLY A 149 -7.48 -4.50 10.41
C GLY A 149 -7.70 -2.99 10.47
N ARG A 150 -8.54 -2.51 11.41
CA ARG A 150 -8.70 -1.08 11.67
C ARG A 150 -7.44 -0.45 12.26
N ILE A 151 -6.84 -1.07 13.27
CA ILE A 151 -5.57 -0.61 13.88
C ILE A 151 -4.45 -0.61 12.85
N ILE A 152 -4.33 -1.68 12.05
CA ILE A 152 -3.32 -1.79 11.00
C ILE A 152 -3.49 -0.65 9.98
N LYS A 153 -4.73 -0.37 9.56
CA LYS A 153 -5.02 0.73 8.64
C LYS A 153 -4.71 2.10 9.26
N GLU A 154 -5.07 2.31 10.52
CA GLU A 154 -4.82 3.56 11.25
C GLU A 154 -3.32 3.78 11.53
N LEU A 155 -2.57 2.70 11.77
CA LEU A 155 -1.11 2.72 11.91
C LEU A 155 -0.43 2.99 10.57
N HIS A 156 -0.88 2.32 9.51
CA HIS A 156 -0.35 2.50 8.15
C HIS A 156 -0.59 3.91 7.60
N THR A 157 -1.71 4.53 7.96
CA THR A 157 -2.03 5.92 7.61
C THR A 157 -1.46 6.94 8.60
N GLY A 158 -0.71 6.51 9.62
CA GLY A 158 -0.15 7.37 10.66
C GLY A 158 -1.20 8.07 11.55
N LYS A 159 -2.48 7.77 11.35
CA LYS A 159 -3.62 8.44 11.99
C LYS A 159 -3.72 8.15 13.49
N ILE A 160 -3.14 7.03 13.94
CA ILE A 160 -3.16 6.60 15.34
C ILE A 160 -2.42 7.57 16.29
N VAL A 161 -1.39 8.27 15.80
CA VAL A 161 -0.62 9.29 16.57
C VAL A 161 -1.00 10.72 16.14
N GLY A 162 -2.03 10.89 15.31
CA GLY A 162 -2.42 12.18 14.76
C GLY A 162 -1.40 12.76 13.78
N GLY A 163 -1.26 14.09 13.75
CA GLY A 163 -0.40 14.79 12.77
C GLY A 163 1.09 14.42 12.85
N ALA A 164 1.59 14.04 14.04
CA ALA A 164 2.98 13.62 14.21
C ALA A 164 3.25 12.23 13.60
N GLY A 165 2.30 11.29 13.74
CA GLY A 165 2.40 9.95 13.13
C GLY A 165 2.42 10.01 11.61
N LYS A 166 1.65 10.96 11.06
CA LYS A 166 1.65 11.28 9.63
C LYS A 166 3.06 11.60 9.10
N LEU A 167 3.74 12.52 9.79
CA LEU A 167 5.08 12.98 9.42
C LEU A 167 6.13 11.87 9.57
N LEU A 168 6.01 11.04 10.60
CA LEU A 168 6.91 9.92 10.84
C LEU A 168 6.84 8.87 9.72
N VAL A 169 5.64 8.57 9.24
CA VAL A 169 5.45 7.68 8.07
C VAL A 169 6.08 8.30 6.82
N ASP A 170 5.91 9.61 6.60
CA ASP A 170 6.53 10.32 5.47
C ASP A 170 8.08 10.27 5.54
N PHE A 171 8.66 10.53 6.72
CA PHE A 171 10.11 10.41 6.94
C PHE A 171 10.63 9.00 6.67
N THR A 172 9.86 7.99 7.07
CA THR A 172 10.20 6.58 6.83
C THR A 172 10.20 6.27 5.34
N SER A 173 9.16 6.70 4.62
CA SER A 173 9.09 6.57 3.16
C SER A 173 10.23 7.29 2.45
N LEU A 174 10.55 8.52 2.86
CA LEU A 174 11.65 9.29 2.28
C LEU A 174 13.01 8.64 2.50
N THR A 175 13.23 8.07 3.69
CA THR A 175 14.45 7.34 4.03
C THR A 175 14.61 6.10 3.16
N ILE A 176 13.53 5.33 2.96
CA ILE A 176 13.53 4.15 2.09
C ILE A 176 13.82 4.53 0.64
N VAL A 177 13.23 5.63 0.14
CA VAL A 177 13.52 6.15 -1.20
C VAL A 177 14.98 6.57 -1.31
N GLY A 178 15.52 7.30 -0.33
CA GLY A 178 16.93 7.71 -0.30
C GLY A 178 17.90 6.53 -0.32
N LEU A 179 17.64 5.49 0.48
CA LEU A 179 18.42 4.26 0.49
C LEU A 179 18.35 3.54 -0.87
N THR A 180 17.18 3.52 -1.47
CA THR A 180 16.92 2.89 -2.77
C THR A 180 17.68 3.60 -3.89
N VAL A 181 17.60 4.93 -3.96
CA VAL A 181 18.34 5.76 -4.93
C VAL A 181 19.84 5.60 -4.76
N THR A 182 20.33 5.61 -3.50
CA THR A 182 21.76 5.44 -3.20
C THR A 182 22.24 4.05 -3.60
N GLY A 183 21.45 2.99 -3.36
CA GLY A 183 21.77 1.63 -3.77
C GLY A 183 21.88 1.48 -5.30
N VAL A 184 20.94 2.06 -6.05
CA VAL A 184 20.99 2.08 -7.53
C VAL A 184 22.19 2.89 -8.03
N TYR A 185 22.49 4.04 -7.42
CA TYR A 185 23.64 4.87 -7.77
C TYR A 185 24.96 4.11 -7.58
N LEU A 186 25.16 3.46 -6.43
CA LEU A 186 26.36 2.67 -6.15
C LEU A 186 26.52 1.46 -7.08
N TRP A 187 25.43 0.91 -7.63
CA TRP A 187 25.49 -0.12 -8.66
C TRP A 187 25.88 0.43 -10.03
N ALA A 188 25.36 1.61 -10.41
CA ALA A 188 25.60 2.22 -11.71
C ALA A 188 27.00 2.87 -11.81
N ALA A 189 27.48 3.51 -10.74
CA ALA A 189 28.72 4.28 -10.74
C ALA A 189 29.98 3.48 -11.15
N PRO A 190 30.23 2.24 -10.66
CA PRO A 190 31.37 1.44 -11.09
C PRO A 190 31.31 1.04 -12.57
N LYS A 191 30.11 0.77 -13.10
CA LYS A 191 29.91 0.41 -14.51
C LYS A 191 30.19 1.60 -15.44
N TRP A 192 29.78 2.80 -15.03
CA TRP A 192 30.04 4.02 -15.80
C TRP A 192 31.52 4.44 -15.77
N ARG A 193 32.21 4.27 -14.64
CA ARG A 193 33.66 4.55 -14.53
C ARG A 193 34.50 3.64 -15.45
N LYS A 194 34.16 2.34 -15.53
CA LYS A 194 34.86 1.39 -16.42
C LYS A 194 34.64 1.69 -17.91
N ARG A 195 33.42 2.09 -18.29
CA ARG A 195 33.10 2.52 -19.66
C ARG A 195 33.89 3.77 -20.07
N LYS A 196 33.98 4.78 -19.20
CA LYS A 196 34.75 6.01 -19.47
C LYS A 196 36.26 5.76 -19.54
N ALA A 197 36.78 4.80 -18.78
CA ALA A 197 38.20 4.43 -18.83
C ALA A 197 38.56 3.72 -20.16
N GLY A 198 37.71 2.80 -20.63
CA GLY A 198 37.92 2.10 -21.91
C GLY A 198 37.80 2.99 -23.15
N GLN A 199 37.10 4.13 -23.05
CA GLN A 199 37.01 5.11 -24.14
C GLN A 199 38.19 6.11 -24.19
N ARG A 200 39.03 6.16 -23.15
CA ARG A 200 40.18 7.07 -23.05
C ARG A 200 41.51 6.42 -23.45
N GLN A 201 41.50 5.14 -23.81
CA GLN A 201 42.69 4.45 -24.26
C GLN A 201 42.90 4.78 -25.76
N PRO A 202 43.95 5.53 -26.13
CA PRO A 202 44.23 5.78 -27.54
C PRO A 202 44.50 4.44 -28.26
N PRO A 203 44.17 4.34 -29.57
CA PRO A 203 44.37 3.11 -30.33
C PRO A 203 45.85 2.66 -30.24
N PRO A 204 46.11 1.35 -30.08
CA PRO A 204 47.47 0.84 -30.01
C PRO A 204 48.12 1.01 -31.39
N GLY A 205 48.95 2.04 -31.56
CA GLY A 205 49.65 2.31 -32.81
C GLY A 205 50.09 3.75 -33.06
N GLN A 206 50.27 4.60 -32.04
CA GLN A 206 50.84 5.95 -32.20
C GLN A 206 51.94 6.25 -31.17
N GLU A 207 52.83 5.29 -30.97
CA GLU A 207 54.16 5.54 -30.38
C GLU A 207 55.17 4.99 -31.38
N GLU A 208 55.60 5.87 -32.30
CA GLU A 208 56.80 5.70 -33.12
C GLU A 208 58.01 6.30 -32.39
#